data_AF-A0A970BWQ1-F1
#
_entry.id   AF-A0A970BWQ1-F1
#
_cell.length_a   1.000
_cell.length_b   1.000
_cell.length_c   1.000
_cell.angle_alpha   90.00
_cell.angle_beta   90.00
_cell.angle_gamma   90.00
#
_symmetry.space_group_name_H-M   'P 1'
#
loop_
_entity.id
_entity.type
_entity.pdbx_description
1 polymer ?
#
loop_
_entity_poly.entity_id
_entity_poly.type
_entity_poly.pdbx_seq_one_letter_code
_entity_poly.pdbx_strand_id
1 'polypeptide(L)' 'MGEVQRLTNCTTGGPVFVDVADGRIVRMFPIDLADDDKGDWLIEARGRRFTPPRRTTLSPHAQAQRSMVYSPNR' A
#
# COMPACT_ATOMS: atom_id res chain seq x y z
N MET A 1 -20.93 -13.97 3.32
CA MET A 1 -19.63 -13.28 3.17
C MET A 1 -19.67 -12.11 4.12
N GLY A 2 -18.76 -12.08 5.09
CA GLY A 2 -18.64 -10.97 6.02
C GLY A 2 -18.23 -9.68 5.31
N GLU A 3 -18.37 -8.57 6.03
CA GLU A 3 -17.93 -7.25 5.58
C GLU A 3 -16.42 -7.23 5.34
N VAL A 4 -15.98 -6.50 4.32
CA VAL A 4 -14.54 -6.32 4.05
C VAL A 4 -13.99 -5.23 4.96
N GLN A 5 -13.06 -5.59 5.83
CA GLN A 5 -12.33 -4.65 6.68
C GLN A 5 -10.99 -4.28 6.03
N ARG A 6 -10.71 -2.97 5.92
CA ARG A 6 -9.39 -2.47 5.52
C ARG A 6 -8.47 -2.30 6.71
N LEU A 7 -7.29 -2.91 6.64
CA LEU A 7 -6.24 -2.85 7.66
C LEU A 7 -4.94 -2.31 7.05
N THR A 8 -3.97 -1.97 7.90
CA THR A 8 -2.63 -1.51 7.51
C THR A 8 -1.56 -2.51 7.91
N ASN A 9 -0.56 -2.74 7.05
CA ASN A 9 0.63 -3.52 7.39
C ASN A 9 1.84 -3.04 6.55
N CYS A 10 3.01 -3.61 6.78
CA CYS A 10 4.23 -3.30 6.04
C CYS A 10 4.97 -4.57 5.61
N THR A 11 5.79 -4.44 4.57
CA THR A 11 6.65 -5.50 4.03
C THR A 11 8.03 -4.93 3.73
N THR A 12 9.00 -5.78 3.43
CA THR A 12 10.31 -5.32 2.93
C THR A 12 10.23 -4.60 1.58
N GLY A 13 9.13 -4.74 0.83
CA GLY A 13 8.90 -4.06 -0.44
C GLY A 13 7.95 -2.86 -0.36
N GLY A 14 7.60 -2.39 0.84
CA GLY A 14 6.79 -1.20 1.07
C GLY A 14 5.52 -1.43 1.92
N PRO A 15 4.86 -0.33 2.34
CA PRO A 15 3.64 -0.36 3.16
C PRO A 15 2.40 -0.65 2.32
N VAL A 16 1.44 -1.37 2.90
CA VAL A 16 0.24 -1.86 2.21
C VAL A 16 -1.04 -1.60 2.99
N PHE A 17 -2.11 -1.32 2.27
CA PHE A 17 -3.45 -1.64 2.74
C PHE A 17 -3.75 -3.12 2.50
N VAL A 18 -4.44 -3.74 3.44
CA VAL A 18 -4.85 -5.15 3.40
C VAL A 18 -6.36 -5.21 3.59
N ASP A 19 -7.08 -5.61 2.55
CA ASP A 19 -8.52 -5.87 2.66
C ASP A 19 -8.72 -7.32 3.13
N VAL A 20 -9.41 -7.50 4.25
CA VAL A 20 -9.67 -8.80 4.90
C VAL A 20 -11.17 -9.05 4.98
N ALA A 21 -11.61 -10.27 4.65
CA ALA A 21 -12.98 -10.72 4.82
C ALA A 21 -12.97 -12.13 5.41
N ASP A 22 -13.80 -12.39 6.42
CA ASP A 22 -13.95 -13.71 7.05
C ASP A 22 -12.59 -14.31 7.50
N GLY A 23 -11.72 -13.48 8.09
CA GLY A 23 -10.39 -13.89 8.56
C GLY A 23 -9.37 -14.17 7.45
N ARG A 24 -9.69 -13.88 6.18
CA ARG A 24 -8.82 -14.15 5.03
C ARG A 24 -8.47 -12.86 4.27
N ILE A 25 -7.21 -12.74 3.86
CA ILE A 25 -6.76 -11.65 3.00
C ILE A 25 -7.38 -11.80 1.61
N VAL A 26 -8.13 -10.77 1.20
CA VAL A 26 -8.72 -10.66 -0.14
C VAL A 26 -7.69 -10.07 -1.09
N ARG A 27 -7.05 -8.96 -0.71
CA ARG A 27 -6.00 -8.30 -1.50
C ARG A 27 -5.06 -7.46 -0.63
N MET A 28 -3.88 -7.20 -1.15
CA MET A 28 -2.88 -6.27 -0.61
C MET A 28 -2.52 -5.29 -1.72
N PHE A 29 -2.46 -3.99 -1.43
CA PHE A 29 -2.19 -2.96 -2.45
C PHE A 29 -1.54 -1.72 -1.82
N PRO A 30 -0.91 -0.82 -2.62
CA PRO A 30 -0.25 0.36 -2.10
C PRO A 30 -1.22 1.28 -1.36
N ILE A 31 -0.68 2.15 -0.52
CA ILE A 31 -1.47 3.11 0.26
C ILE A 31 -1.66 4.38 -0.57
N ASP A 32 -2.91 4.74 -0.82
CA ASP A 32 -3.31 6.09 -1.18
C ASP A 32 -3.40 6.94 0.08
N LEU A 33 -2.67 8.05 0.11
CA LEU A 33 -2.75 8.99 1.22
C LEU A 33 -4.04 9.79 1.09
N ALA A 34 -4.77 9.96 2.20
CA ALA A 34 -5.97 10.76 2.25
C ALA A 34 -5.62 12.25 2.08
N ASP A 35 -6.56 13.09 1.66
CA ASP A 35 -6.30 14.51 1.39
C ASP A 35 -5.87 15.29 2.67
N ASP A 36 -6.21 14.79 3.85
CA ASP A 36 -5.84 15.37 5.14
C ASP A 36 -4.48 14.90 5.68
N ASP A 37 -3.90 13.84 5.11
CA ASP A 37 -2.54 13.36 5.45
C ASP A 37 -1.49 14.43 5.11
N LYS A 38 -0.70 14.86 6.10
CA LYS A 38 0.35 15.87 5.91
C LYS A 38 1.60 15.25 5.29
N GLY A 39 2.47 16.09 4.70
CA GLY A 39 3.81 15.67 4.26
C GLY A 39 4.17 15.97 2.81
N ASP A 40 3.38 16.78 2.11
CA ASP A 40 3.78 17.26 0.78
C ASP A 40 4.99 18.19 0.90
N TRP A 41 5.99 17.93 0.06
CA TRP A 41 7.11 18.83 -0.17
C TRP A 41 7.05 19.36 -1.59
N LEU A 42 7.53 20.59 -1.79
CA LEU A 42 7.59 21.23 -3.08
C LEU A 42 9.04 21.61 -3.39
N ILE A 43 9.51 21.22 -4.57
CA ILE A 43 10.77 21.71 -5.14
C ILE A 43 10.45 22.65 -6.31
N GLU A 44 10.97 23.87 -6.24
CA GLU A 44 10.95 24.82 -7.36
C GLU A 44 12.31 24.82 -8.07
N ALA A 45 12.32 24.44 -9.34
CA ALA A 45 13.54 24.39 -10.15
C ALA A 45 13.24 24.67 -11.62
N ARG A 46 14.09 25.47 -12.28
CA ARG A 46 14.00 25.78 -13.72
C ARG A 46 12.60 26.30 -14.13
N GLY A 47 12.00 27.15 -13.29
CA GLY A 47 10.66 27.70 -13.53
C GLY A 47 9.50 26.70 -13.39
N ARG A 48 9.74 25.52 -12.80
CA ARG A 48 8.73 24.47 -12.60
C ARG A 48 8.62 24.07 -11.13
N ARG A 49 7.43 23.60 -10.77
CA ARG A 49 7.05 23.07 -9.46
C ARG A 49 6.97 21.55 -9.51
N PHE A 50 7.66 20.87 -8.59
CA PHE A 50 7.69 19.40 -8.48
C PHE A 50 7.23 18.96 -7.11
N THR A 51 6.25 18.06 -7.07
CA THR A 51 5.71 17.43 -5.87
C THR A 51 5.56 15.92 -6.14
N PRO A 52 5.78 15.05 -5.14
CA PRO A 52 5.58 13.61 -5.32
C PRO A 52 4.09 13.25 -5.46
N PRO A 53 3.77 12.07 -6.03
CA PRO A 53 2.42 11.51 -5.95
C PRO A 53 2.01 11.24 -4.50
N ARG A 54 0.73 11.45 -4.16
CA ARG A 54 0.14 11.14 -2.84
C ARG A 54 -0.22 9.67 -2.67
N ARG A 55 0.71 8.78 -3.05
CA ARG A 55 0.54 7.33 -3.04
C ARG A 55 1.89 6.64 -2.82
N THR A 56 1.90 5.55 -2.07
CA THR A 56 3.09 4.69 -1.92
C THR A 56 3.24 3.73 -3.11
N THR A 57 4.42 3.12 -3.23
CA THR A 57 4.69 2.12 -4.28
C THR A 57 5.18 0.82 -3.67
N LEU A 58 5.02 -0.29 -4.39
CA LEU A 58 5.41 -1.62 -3.94
C LEU A 58 6.40 -2.28 -4.89
N SER A 59 7.40 -2.94 -4.33
CA SER A 59 8.24 -3.88 -5.06
C SER A 59 7.44 -5.10 -5.54
N PRO A 60 7.86 -5.81 -6.60
CA PRO A 60 7.12 -6.95 -7.15
C PRO A 60 6.82 -8.05 -6.13
N HIS A 61 7.78 -8.36 -5.24
CA HIS A 61 7.58 -9.39 -4.21
C HIS A 61 6.54 -8.99 -3.17
N ALA A 62 6.42 -7.70 -2.84
CA ALA A 62 5.39 -7.20 -1.93
C ALA A 62 3.99 -7.27 -2.56
N GLN A 63 3.86 -7.04 -3.87
CA GLN A 63 2.58 -7.21 -4.58
C GLN A 63 2.10 -8.67 -4.56
N ALA A 64 3.02 -9.62 -4.57
CA ALA A 64 2.74 -11.05 -4.50
C ALA A 64 2.69 -11.63 -3.07
N GLN A 65 2.91 -10.83 -2.01
CA GLN A 65 3.11 -11.32 -0.64
C GLN A 65 1.99 -12.24 -0.12
N ARG A 66 0.75 -12.08 -0.61
CA ARG A 66 -0.38 -12.95 -0.26
C ARG A 66 -0.13 -14.42 -0.61
N SER A 67 0.57 -14.73 -1.70
CA SER A 67 0.87 -16.11 -2.08
C SER A 67 1.88 -16.76 -1.13
N MET A 68 2.82 -15.98 -0.58
CA MET A 68 3.75 -16.43 0.45
C MET A 68 3.02 -16.70 1.78
N VAL A 69 2.06 -15.83 2.15
CA VAL A 69 1.26 -16.02 3.37
C VAL A 69 0.48 -17.33 3.34
N TYR A 70 -0.15 -17.66 2.20
CA TYR A 70 -0.94 -18.86 1.98
C TYR A 70 -0.21 -19.94 1.17
N SER A 71 1.12 -19.95 1.21
CA SER A 71 1.91 -20.99 0.55
C SER A 71 1.54 -22.37 1.14
N PRO A 72 1.38 -23.43 0.32
CA PRO A 72 1.23 -24.79 0.84
C PRO A 72 2.50 -25.29 1.55
N ASN A 73 3.66 -24.71 1.23
CA ASN A 73 4.96 -25.02 1.83
C ASN A 73 5.31 -23.99 2.92
N ARG A 74 4.35 -23.67 3.78
CA ARG A 74 4.54 -22.66 4.84
C ARG A 74 5.17 -23.25 6.10
#